data_AF-A0A6A3JKX9-F1
#
_entry.id   AF-A0A6A3JKX9-F1
#
_cell.length_a   1.000
_cell.length_b   1.000
_cell.length_c   1.000
_cell.angle_alpha   90.00
_cell.angle_beta   90.00
_cell.angle_gamma   90.00
#
_symmetry.space_group_name_H-M   'P 1'
#
loop_
_entity.id
_entity.type
_entity.pdbx_description
1 polymer ?
#
loop_
_entity_poly.entity_id
_entity_poly.type
_entity_poly.pdbx_seq_one_letter_code
_entity_poly.pdbx_strand_id
1 'polypeptide(L)'
;MRARCRSFGEDYNLVTQNVKKSFDVELLESFCSLRLRKGVADVNEGQIIAEIKALLAKVKNDDLPGIKALFDKELVMDLVETDVDARILAYFQKFKQVVLEHDLEDIFSGDDGEKEKCKQLVSCLAHPVLKVDAKTAVWWTDKAAAKSVQKFYTLVFDNAVAHERHFQQNKRMRMTAMVKDKSNASSASATSGRAAETAAAQPKKQGRSNFGKKFTAPKNDRKVENLVADRKTARKPFTNKEPPSPCSKCQKIHWLNDCPKASDAVKVALRLKLREASKARCCTSSFTPLPGPSSPQRRCRVS
;
A
#
# COMPACT_ATOMS: atom_id res chain seq x y z
N MET A 1 45.45 -13.81 20.78
CA MET A 1 46.21 -14.55 21.81
C MET A 1 47.61 -14.99 21.38
N ARG A 2 47.83 -15.78 20.31
CA ARG A 2 49.20 -16.22 19.93
C ARG A 2 50.23 -15.08 19.77
N ALA A 3 49.83 -13.98 19.11
CA ALA A 3 50.70 -12.81 18.96
C ALA A 3 51.06 -12.17 20.31
N ARG A 4 50.09 -12.11 21.23
CA ARG A 4 50.27 -11.59 22.59
C ARG A 4 51.24 -12.47 23.39
N CYS A 5 51.05 -13.79 23.39
CA CYS A 5 51.93 -14.71 24.13
C CYS A 5 53.39 -14.63 23.64
N ARG A 6 53.62 -14.43 22.33
CA ARG A 6 54.97 -14.18 21.79
C ARG A 6 55.60 -12.88 22.29
N SER A 7 54.82 -11.81 22.44
CA SER A 7 55.33 -10.50 22.90
C SER A 7 55.70 -10.49 24.39
N PHE A 8 55.01 -11.29 25.21
CA PHE A 8 55.25 -11.36 26.67
C PHE A 8 56.07 -12.56 27.12
N GLY A 9 56.49 -13.44 26.18
CA GLY A 9 57.23 -14.66 26.51
C GLY A 9 56.39 -15.72 27.24
N GLU A 10 55.06 -15.61 27.20
CA GLU A 10 54.15 -16.57 27.81
C GLU A 10 54.06 -17.84 26.93
N ASP A 11 54.04 -19.02 27.56
CA ASP A 11 53.72 -20.26 26.83
C ASP A 11 52.23 -20.28 26.48
N TYR A 12 51.96 -20.32 25.17
CA TYR A 12 50.62 -20.38 24.64
C TYR A 12 49.79 -21.55 25.20
N ASN A 13 50.41 -22.72 25.41
CA ASN A 13 49.70 -23.91 25.89
C ASN A 13 49.28 -23.80 27.36
N LEU A 14 50.00 -23.01 28.16
CA LEU A 14 49.65 -22.70 29.55
C LEU A 14 48.52 -21.65 29.63
N VAL A 15 48.42 -20.77 28.63
CA VAL A 15 47.44 -19.69 28.59
C VAL A 15 46.12 -20.11 27.94
N THR A 16 46.10 -21.20 27.15
CA THR A 16 44.88 -21.70 26.49
C THR A 16 44.44 -23.05 27.04
N GLN A 17 43.14 -23.19 27.31
CA GLN A 17 42.56 -24.49 27.62
C GLN A 17 42.17 -25.26 26.35
N ASN A 18 42.29 -26.59 26.45
CA ASN A 18 41.85 -27.53 25.45
C ASN A 18 40.32 -27.49 25.34
N VAL A 19 39.79 -27.36 24.13
CA VAL A 19 38.35 -27.23 23.86
C VAL A 19 37.61 -28.43 24.41
N LYS A 20 38.15 -29.66 24.27
CA LYS A 20 37.49 -30.87 24.80
C LYS A 20 37.36 -30.84 26.32
N LYS A 21 38.30 -30.19 27.02
CA LYS A 21 38.26 -30.07 28.50
C LYS A 21 37.33 -28.96 28.98
N SER A 22 36.85 -28.10 28.09
CA SER A 22 35.90 -27.03 28.42
C SER A 22 34.44 -27.46 28.34
N PHE A 23 34.14 -28.64 27.79
CA PHE A 23 32.80 -29.20 27.74
C PHE A 23 32.56 -30.16 28.90
N ASP A 24 31.29 -30.23 29.33
CA ASP A 24 30.82 -31.37 30.09
C ASP A 24 31.01 -32.67 29.29
N VAL A 25 31.32 -33.77 29.98
CA VAL A 25 31.72 -35.04 29.36
C VAL A 25 30.57 -35.64 28.55
N GLU A 26 29.35 -35.65 29.10
CA GLU A 26 28.17 -36.19 28.43
C GLU A 26 27.75 -35.30 27.25
N LEU A 27 27.88 -33.98 27.42
CA LEU A 27 27.62 -33.02 26.35
C LEU A 27 28.60 -33.20 25.18
N LEU A 28 29.89 -33.36 25.46
CA LEU A 28 30.90 -33.57 24.43
C LEU A 28 30.68 -34.89 23.68
N GLU A 29 30.39 -35.96 24.42
CA GLU A 29 30.09 -37.26 23.83
C GLU A 29 28.84 -37.21 22.94
N SER A 30 27.78 -36.56 23.41
CA SER A 30 26.55 -36.33 22.64
C SER A 30 26.81 -35.47 21.40
N PHE A 31 27.62 -34.42 21.52
CA PHE A 31 27.96 -33.56 20.38
C PHE A 31 28.77 -34.33 19.32
N CYS A 32 29.80 -35.06 19.75
CA CYS A 32 30.65 -35.84 18.86
C CYS A 32 29.87 -36.98 18.17
N SER A 33 29.06 -37.72 18.92
CA SER A 33 28.27 -38.84 18.38
C SER A 33 27.15 -38.38 17.45
N LEU A 34 26.38 -37.37 17.84
CA LEU A 34 25.18 -36.96 17.10
C LEU A 34 25.53 -36.04 15.92
N ARG A 35 26.45 -35.08 16.09
CA ARG A 35 26.77 -34.09 15.05
C ARG A 35 27.93 -34.53 14.17
N LEU A 36 29.04 -34.91 14.80
CA LEU A 36 30.26 -35.28 14.06
C LEU A 36 30.28 -36.75 13.62
N ARG A 37 29.36 -37.58 14.16
CA ARG A 37 29.28 -39.03 13.92
C ARG A 37 30.61 -39.75 14.16
N LYS A 38 31.31 -39.34 15.22
CA LYS A 38 32.63 -39.85 15.61
C LYS A 38 32.72 -40.02 17.12
N GLY A 39 33.58 -40.93 17.56
CA GLY A 39 33.95 -41.04 18.97
C GLY A 39 34.78 -39.84 19.43
N VAL A 40 34.71 -39.50 20.71
CA VAL A 40 35.43 -38.35 21.29
C VAL A 40 36.95 -38.45 21.07
N ALA A 41 37.49 -39.68 21.01
CA ALA A 41 38.90 -39.93 20.74
C ALA A 41 39.32 -39.49 19.32
N ASP A 42 38.48 -39.72 18.32
CA ASP A 42 38.78 -39.51 16.89
C ASP A 42 38.51 -38.07 16.41
N VAL A 43 37.87 -37.27 17.25
CA VAL A 43 37.53 -35.87 16.94
C VAL A 43 38.71 -34.97 17.27
N ASN A 44 39.11 -34.08 16.36
CA ASN A 44 40.08 -33.04 16.66
C ASN A 44 39.38 -31.76 17.16
N GLU A 45 40.09 -30.90 17.89
CA GLU A 45 39.50 -29.64 18.38
C GLU A 45 39.04 -28.73 17.24
N GLY A 46 39.77 -28.75 16.12
CA GLY A 46 39.44 -27.97 14.93
C GLY A 46 38.05 -28.31 14.37
N GLN A 47 37.66 -29.58 14.39
CA GLN A 47 36.36 -30.07 13.95
C GLN A 47 35.25 -29.59 14.89
N ILE A 48 35.47 -29.64 16.20
CA ILE A 48 34.51 -29.12 17.19
C ILE A 48 34.29 -27.62 16.95
N ILE A 49 35.36 -26.84 16.81
CA ILE A 49 35.29 -25.40 16.56
C ILE A 49 34.62 -25.12 15.20
N ALA A 50 34.96 -25.87 14.15
CA ALA A 50 34.37 -25.70 12.83
C ALA A 50 32.86 -25.94 12.86
N GLU A 51 32.41 -26.97 13.57
CA GLU A 51 31.00 -27.32 13.66
C GLU A 51 30.20 -26.34 14.53
N ILE A 52 30.79 -25.85 15.62
CA ILE A 52 30.20 -24.76 16.42
C ILE A 52 30.06 -23.49 15.58
N LYS A 53 31.08 -23.15 14.77
CA LYS A 53 31.00 -22.01 13.86
C LYS A 53 29.93 -22.22 12.78
N ALA A 54 29.82 -23.43 12.24
CA ALA A 54 28.79 -23.78 11.27
C ALA A 54 27.38 -23.65 11.88
N LEU A 55 27.21 -24.05 13.14
CA LEU A 55 25.96 -23.87 13.88
C LEU A 55 25.60 -22.41 14.11
N LEU A 56 26.56 -21.61 14.56
CA LEU A 56 26.34 -20.17 14.74
C LEU A 56 26.00 -19.49 13.42
N ALA A 57 26.63 -19.88 12.32
CA ALA A 57 26.28 -19.39 10.99
C ALA A 57 24.87 -19.83 10.57
N LYS A 58 24.50 -21.08 10.85
CA LYS A 58 23.17 -21.61 10.52
C LYS A 58 22.06 -20.92 11.32
N VAL A 59 22.23 -20.77 12.64
CA VAL A 59 21.26 -20.08 13.51
C VAL A 59 21.05 -18.64 13.04
N LYS A 60 22.12 -17.89 12.74
CA LYS A 60 22.02 -16.52 12.20
C LYS A 60 21.28 -16.43 10.85
N ASN A 61 21.34 -17.48 10.03
CA ASN A 61 20.68 -17.53 8.73
C ASN A 61 19.23 -18.05 8.80
N ASP A 62 18.95 -19.00 9.70
CA ASP A 62 17.63 -19.60 9.89
C ASP A 62 16.71 -18.69 10.74
N ASP A 63 17.28 -17.90 11.67
CA ASP A 63 16.56 -16.87 12.43
C ASP A 63 16.32 -15.59 11.63
N LEU A 64 16.73 -15.52 10.35
CA LEU A 64 16.56 -14.33 9.54
C LEU A 64 15.05 -14.04 9.45
N PRO A 65 14.54 -13.04 10.21
CA PRO A 65 13.13 -12.74 10.20
C PRO A 65 12.81 -12.38 8.75
N GLY A 66 11.68 -12.86 8.22
CA GLY A 66 11.33 -12.56 6.83
C GLY A 66 11.42 -11.06 6.59
N ILE A 67 12.51 -10.61 5.95
CA ILE A 67 12.97 -9.20 6.01
C ILE A 67 11.83 -8.27 5.59
N LYS A 68 11.13 -8.67 4.53
CA LYS A 68 9.93 -7.98 4.03
C LYS A 68 8.85 -7.82 5.10
N ALA A 69 8.52 -8.90 5.81
CA ALA A 69 7.48 -8.90 6.84
C ALA A 69 7.87 -8.09 8.08
N LEU A 70 9.16 -8.02 8.41
CA LEU A 70 9.69 -7.17 9.48
C LEU A 70 9.50 -5.70 9.13
N PHE A 71 10.00 -5.29 7.97
CA PHE A 71 9.86 -3.91 7.50
C PHE A 71 8.39 -3.51 7.27
N ASP A 72 7.53 -4.41 6.77
CA ASP A 72 6.11 -4.11 6.62
C ASP A 72 5.41 -3.82 7.96
N LYS A 73 5.92 -4.34 9.08
CA LYS A 73 5.40 -4.09 10.44
C LYS A 73 6.02 -2.86 11.08
N GLU A 74 7.33 -2.70 10.98
CA GLU A 74 8.07 -1.70 11.75
C GLU A 74 8.24 -0.39 10.97
N LEU A 75 8.46 -0.44 9.65
CA LEU A 75 8.70 0.72 8.81
C LEU A 75 7.38 1.36 8.36
N VAL A 76 6.70 1.97 9.33
CA VAL A 76 5.47 2.75 9.10
C VAL A 76 5.81 4.24 9.08
N MET A 77 5.42 4.91 8.00
CA MET A 77 5.50 6.36 7.84
C MET A 77 4.39 7.04 8.65
N ASP A 78 4.75 8.07 9.43
CA ASP A 78 3.78 8.85 10.19
C ASP A 78 2.98 9.77 9.26
N LEU A 79 1.65 9.63 9.24
CA LEU A 79 0.75 10.47 8.42
C LEU A 79 0.11 11.61 9.22
N VAL A 80 0.32 11.65 10.54
CA VAL A 80 -0.15 12.74 11.39
C VAL A 80 0.70 13.99 11.16
N GLU A 81 2.00 13.79 10.88
CA GLU A 81 2.91 14.88 10.54
C GLU A 81 2.49 15.61 9.26
N THR A 82 2.18 16.90 9.42
CA THR A 82 1.74 17.77 8.34
C THR A 82 2.91 18.33 7.53
N ASP A 83 4.07 18.46 8.14
CA ASP A 83 5.27 18.90 7.45
C ASP A 83 5.84 17.75 6.60
N VAL A 84 5.99 18.01 5.30
CA VAL A 84 6.41 16.99 4.33
C VAL A 84 7.86 16.57 4.55
N ASP A 85 8.72 17.53 4.89
CA ASP A 85 10.16 17.29 5.07
C ASP A 85 10.41 16.45 6.32
N ALA A 86 9.89 16.89 7.47
CA ALA A 86 9.97 16.16 8.73
C ALA A 86 9.43 14.73 8.61
N ARG A 87 8.28 14.56 7.94
CA ARG A 87 7.67 13.24 7.74
C ARG A 87 8.55 12.29 6.93
N ILE A 88 9.18 12.78 5.86
CA ILE A 88 10.02 11.94 5.00
C ILE A 88 11.36 11.68 5.69
N LEU A 89 11.97 12.68 6.32
CA LEU A 89 13.18 12.48 7.10
C LEU A 89 12.99 11.44 8.21
N ALA A 90 11.90 11.54 8.98
CA ALA A 90 11.58 10.58 10.03
C ALA A 90 11.40 9.16 9.47
N TYR A 91 10.79 9.00 8.29
CA TYR A 91 10.66 7.71 7.62
C TYR A 91 12.02 7.08 7.28
N PHE A 92 12.93 7.85 6.69
CA PHE A 92 14.27 7.35 6.35
C PHE A 92 15.14 7.13 7.59
N GLN A 93 14.95 7.91 8.65
CA GLN A 93 15.61 7.69 9.93
C GLN A 93 15.14 6.38 10.56
N LYS A 94 13.82 6.13 10.56
CA LYS A 94 13.24 4.89 11.07
C LYS A 94 13.73 3.66 10.30
N PHE A 95 13.92 3.78 8.98
CA PHE A 95 14.55 2.71 8.19
C PHE A 95 15.95 2.36 8.70
N LYS A 96 16.81 3.36 8.93
CA LYS A 96 18.17 3.15 9.47
C LYS A 96 18.12 2.50 10.85
N GLN A 97 17.21 2.95 11.70
CA GLN A 97 17.01 2.39 13.03
C GLN A 97 16.61 0.90 12.97
N VAL A 98 15.66 0.54 12.12
CA VAL A 98 15.25 -0.87 11.93
C VAL A 98 16.40 -1.73 11.39
N VAL A 99 17.22 -1.21 10.48
CA VAL A 99 18.40 -1.94 9.99
C VAL A 99 19.41 -2.19 11.12
N LEU A 100 19.62 -1.21 12.01
CA LEU A 100 20.53 -1.31 13.15
C LEU A 100 20.01 -2.24 14.24
N GLU A 101 18.73 -2.13 14.61
CA GLU A 101 18.13 -2.92 15.70
C GLU A 101 18.09 -4.43 15.41
N HIS A 102 18.05 -4.80 14.13
CA HIS A 102 18.02 -6.19 13.68
C HIS A 102 19.34 -6.66 13.04
N ASP A 103 20.43 -5.90 13.23
CA ASP A 103 21.77 -6.22 12.70
C ASP A 103 21.79 -6.56 11.19
N LEU A 104 20.93 -5.90 10.39
CA LEU A 104 20.78 -6.16 8.96
C LEU A 104 21.81 -5.41 8.10
N GLU A 105 22.76 -4.72 8.70
CA GLU A 105 23.76 -3.90 8.00
C GLU A 105 24.57 -4.72 7.00
N ASP A 106 25.03 -5.90 7.42
CA ASP A 106 25.80 -6.82 6.60
C ASP A 106 24.98 -7.36 5.41
N ILE A 107 23.68 -7.56 5.62
CA ILE A 107 22.76 -8.10 4.60
C ILE A 107 22.53 -7.08 3.50
N PHE A 108 22.51 -5.80 3.85
CA PHE A 108 22.38 -4.71 2.88
C PHE A 108 23.73 -4.08 2.48
N SER A 109 24.83 -4.81 2.65
CA SER A 109 26.14 -4.39 2.16
C SER A 109 26.27 -4.57 0.63
N GLY A 110 27.09 -3.73 0.00
CA GLY A 110 27.35 -3.76 -1.45
C GLY A 110 26.22 -3.21 -2.34
N ASP A 111 26.45 -3.26 -3.65
CA ASP A 111 25.58 -2.64 -4.66
C ASP A 111 24.19 -3.28 -4.74
N ASP A 112 24.10 -4.59 -4.50
CA ASP A 112 22.82 -5.31 -4.49
C ASP A 112 22.05 -5.04 -3.19
N GLY A 113 22.77 -4.88 -2.08
CA GLY A 113 22.20 -4.44 -0.81
C GLY A 113 21.53 -3.07 -0.93
N GLU A 114 22.17 -2.11 -1.58
CA GLU A 114 21.58 -0.77 -1.75
C GLU A 114 20.31 -0.76 -2.62
N LYS A 115 20.24 -1.64 -3.63
CA LYS A 115 19.01 -1.86 -4.41
C LYS A 115 17.90 -2.46 -3.54
N GLU A 116 18.22 -3.43 -2.68
CA GLU A 116 17.24 -4.01 -1.76
C GLU A 116 16.75 -2.99 -0.73
N LYS A 117 17.61 -2.09 -0.21
CA LYS A 117 17.19 -0.96 0.63
C LYS A 117 16.13 -0.11 -0.09
N CYS A 118 16.39 0.27 -1.35
CA CYS A 118 15.45 1.06 -2.14
C CYS A 118 14.14 0.31 -2.40
N LYS A 119 14.19 -0.99 -2.72
CA LYS A 119 12.98 -1.81 -2.90
C LYS A 119 12.14 -1.87 -1.62
N GLN A 120 12.78 -2.05 -0.48
CA GLN A 120 12.09 -2.15 0.81
C GLN A 120 11.47 -0.79 1.22
N LEU A 121 12.22 0.30 1.04
CA LEU A 121 11.71 1.66 1.25
C LEU A 121 10.50 1.95 0.36
N VAL A 122 10.50 1.49 -0.90
CA VAL A 122 9.34 1.64 -1.80
C VAL A 122 8.16 0.78 -1.36
N SER A 123 8.39 -0.46 -0.92
CA SER A 123 7.31 -1.37 -0.52
C SER A 123 6.58 -0.92 0.74
N CYS A 124 7.24 -0.21 1.64
CA CYS A 124 6.66 0.21 2.92
C CYS A 124 6.11 1.65 2.93
N LEU A 125 6.15 2.37 1.78
CA LEU A 125 5.50 3.68 1.67
C LEU A 125 4.00 3.58 1.99
N ALA A 126 3.58 4.31 3.04
CA ALA A 126 2.21 4.23 3.55
C ALA A 126 1.17 4.87 2.61
N HIS A 127 1.54 5.96 1.92
CA HIS A 127 0.60 6.65 1.03
C HIS A 127 0.53 5.90 -0.33
N PRO A 128 -0.63 5.34 -0.71
CA PRO A 128 -0.73 4.46 -1.89
C PRO A 128 -0.43 5.20 -3.20
N VAL A 129 -0.78 6.49 -3.30
CA VAL A 129 -0.46 7.29 -4.49
C VAL A 129 1.05 7.54 -4.56
N LEU A 130 1.67 7.92 -3.44
CA LEU A 130 3.13 8.17 -3.38
C LEU A 130 3.91 6.89 -3.69
N LYS A 131 3.43 5.75 -3.20
CA LYS A 131 3.99 4.43 -3.47
C LYS A 131 3.95 4.08 -4.96
N VAL A 132 2.82 4.31 -5.63
CA VAL A 132 2.68 4.04 -7.07
C VAL A 132 3.55 4.97 -7.88
N ASP A 133 3.58 6.26 -7.55
CA ASP A 133 4.38 7.26 -8.27
C ASP A 133 5.88 7.01 -8.08
N ALA A 134 6.33 6.72 -6.86
CA ALA A 134 7.72 6.36 -6.58
C ALA A 134 8.12 5.06 -7.31
N LYS A 135 7.27 4.02 -7.31
CA LYS A 135 7.51 2.79 -8.10
C LYS A 135 7.66 3.09 -9.58
N THR A 136 6.74 3.87 -10.13
CA THR A 136 6.70 4.21 -11.56
C THR A 136 7.94 5.01 -11.94
N ALA A 137 8.31 5.99 -11.12
CA ALA A 137 9.47 6.83 -11.37
C ALA A 137 10.78 6.01 -11.30
N VAL A 138 10.94 5.15 -10.29
CA VAL A 138 12.11 4.27 -10.17
C VAL A 138 12.24 3.29 -11.35
N TRP A 139 11.13 2.78 -11.88
CA TRP A 139 11.15 1.85 -13.01
C TRP A 139 11.39 2.52 -14.35
N TRP A 140 10.77 3.68 -14.60
CA TRP A 140 10.69 4.24 -15.95
C TRP A 140 11.49 5.52 -16.15
N THR A 141 11.62 6.38 -15.14
CA THR A 141 12.22 7.71 -15.31
C THR A 141 13.61 7.81 -14.69
N ASP A 142 13.76 7.39 -13.42
CA ASP A 142 14.99 7.53 -12.66
C ASP A 142 15.48 6.18 -12.13
N LYS A 143 16.07 5.41 -13.03
CA LYS A 143 16.69 4.12 -12.70
C LYS A 143 17.90 4.27 -11.77
N ALA A 144 18.46 5.46 -11.64
CA ALA A 144 19.57 5.71 -10.72
C ALA A 144 19.08 5.81 -9.28
N ALA A 145 17.86 6.29 -9.05
CA ALA A 145 17.21 6.25 -7.74
C ALA A 145 16.97 4.82 -7.22
N ALA A 146 16.89 3.82 -8.11
CA ALA A 146 16.79 2.41 -7.71
C ALA A 146 18.07 1.86 -7.05
N LYS A 147 19.20 2.53 -7.25
CA LYS A 147 20.55 2.07 -6.87
C LYS A 147 21.18 2.89 -5.76
N SER A 148 20.53 3.97 -5.34
CA SER A 148 21.08 4.87 -4.33
C SER A 148 19.99 5.38 -3.41
N VAL A 149 20.17 5.16 -2.11
CA VAL A 149 19.20 5.60 -1.08
C VAL A 149 19.06 7.12 -1.08
N GLN A 150 20.13 7.86 -1.34
CA GLN A 150 20.12 9.33 -1.38
C GLN A 150 19.28 9.84 -2.56
N LYS A 151 19.48 9.28 -3.76
CA LYS A 151 18.68 9.65 -4.93
C LYS A 151 17.22 9.26 -4.74
N PHE A 152 16.97 8.11 -4.10
CA PHE A 152 15.63 7.69 -3.75
C PHE A 152 14.95 8.66 -2.76
N TYR A 153 15.68 9.16 -1.76
CA TYR A 153 15.19 10.18 -0.85
C TYR A 153 14.71 11.43 -1.60
N THR A 154 15.55 12.00 -2.46
CA THR A 154 15.20 13.19 -3.25
C THR A 154 13.95 12.95 -4.09
N LEU A 155 13.86 11.79 -4.75
CA LEU A 155 12.71 11.44 -5.58
C LEU A 155 11.40 11.31 -4.77
N VAL A 156 11.45 10.69 -3.60
CA VAL A 156 10.27 10.58 -2.72
C VAL A 156 9.86 11.95 -2.18
N PHE A 157 10.84 12.77 -1.82
CA PHE A 157 10.63 14.14 -1.38
C PHE A 157 9.94 14.99 -2.44
N ASP A 158 10.47 15.03 -3.66
CA ASP A 158 9.91 15.81 -4.76
C ASP A 158 8.48 15.38 -5.10
N ASN A 159 8.22 14.06 -5.14
CA ASN A 159 6.89 13.52 -5.37
C ASN A 159 5.91 13.91 -4.26
N ALA A 160 6.33 13.84 -3.00
CA ALA A 160 5.48 14.21 -1.87
C ALA A 160 5.18 15.72 -1.84
N VAL A 161 6.17 16.56 -2.16
CA VAL A 161 5.98 18.01 -2.32
C VAL A 161 5.00 18.31 -3.45
N ALA A 162 5.12 17.60 -4.59
CA ALA A 162 4.17 17.74 -5.70
C ALA A 162 2.74 17.35 -5.30
N HIS A 163 2.59 16.26 -4.53
CA HIS A 163 1.30 15.82 -4.00
C HIS A 163 0.69 16.86 -3.06
N GLU A 164 1.49 17.43 -2.16
CA GLU A 164 1.06 18.49 -1.24
C GLU A 164 0.63 19.75 -2.00
N ARG A 165 1.41 20.18 -3.00
CA ARG A 165 1.05 21.31 -3.88
C ARG A 165 -0.28 21.07 -4.58
N HIS A 166 -0.47 19.88 -5.15
CA HIS A 166 -1.71 19.53 -5.84
C HIS A 166 -2.91 19.48 -4.87
N PHE A 167 -2.72 18.96 -3.65
CA PHE A 167 -3.74 18.96 -2.61
C PHE A 167 -4.17 20.39 -2.23
N GLN A 168 -3.20 21.27 -1.98
CA GLN A 168 -3.47 22.67 -1.64
C GLN A 168 -4.16 23.43 -2.78
N GLN A 169 -3.75 23.20 -4.03
CA GLN A 169 -4.40 23.79 -5.20
C GLN A 169 -5.86 23.32 -5.34
N ASN A 170 -6.11 22.01 -5.21
CA ASN A 170 -7.48 21.47 -5.25
C ASN A 170 -8.34 22.00 -4.11
N LYS A 171 -7.78 22.17 -2.91
CA LYS A 171 -8.47 22.79 -1.77
C LYS A 171 -8.87 24.22 -2.10
N ARG A 172 -7.97 25.04 -2.65
CA ARG A 172 -8.26 26.42 -3.09
C ARG A 172 -9.35 26.46 -4.15
N MET A 173 -9.28 25.61 -5.17
CA MET A 173 -10.30 25.54 -6.25
C MET A 173 -11.69 25.14 -5.75
N ARG A 174 -11.77 24.25 -4.75
CA ARG A 174 -13.05 23.89 -4.12
C ARG A 174 -13.63 25.05 -3.32
N MET A 175 -12.80 25.77 -2.57
CA MET A 175 -13.24 26.93 -1.81
C MET A 175 -13.73 28.07 -2.73
N THR A 176 -13.02 28.34 -3.82
CA THR A 176 -13.44 29.37 -4.78
C THR A 176 -14.72 28.99 -5.53
N ALA A 177 -14.92 27.71 -5.87
CA ALA A 177 -16.17 27.22 -6.45
C ALA A 177 -17.35 27.38 -5.49
N MET A 178 -17.18 27.03 -4.21
CA MET A 178 -18.23 27.18 -3.19
C MET A 178 -18.62 28.66 -2.96
N VAL A 179 -17.65 29.58 -3.02
CA VAL A 179 -17.93 31.02 -2.94
C VAL A 179 -18.72 31.50 -4.16
N LYS A 180 -18.35 31.05 -5.36
CA LYS A 180 -19.02 31.42 -6.62
C LYS A 180 -20.46 30.89 -6.70
N ASP A 181 -20.70 29.67 -6.22
CA ASP A 181 -22.06 29.10 -6.17
C ASP A 181 -22.93 29.81 -5.13
N LYS A 182 -22.34 30.26 -4.01
CA LYS A 182 -23.05 31.04 -2.99
C LYS A 182 -23.38 32.46 -3.48
N SER A 183 -22.48 33.11 -4.22
CA SER A 183 -22.74 34.43 -4.83
C SER A 183 -23.79 34.38 -5.94
N ASN A 184 -23.81 33.31 -6.75
CA ASN A 184 -24.81 33.09 -7.80
C ASN A 184 -26.19 32.72 -7.23
N ALA A 185 -26.25 32.04 -6.09
CA ALA A 185 -27.51 31.77 -5.39
C ALA A 185 -28.12 33.05 -4.78
N SER A 186 -27.29 33.99 -4.30
CA SER A 186 -27.76 35.29 -3.82
C SER A 186 -28.16 36.25 -4.95
N SER A 187 -27.51 36.23 -6.11
CA SER A 187 -27.88 37.09 -7.25
C SER A 187 -29.11 36.58 -8.02
N ALA A 188 -29.42 35.28 -7.97
CA ALA A 188 -30.65 34.71 -8.54
C ALA A 188 -31.91 34.99 -7.71
N SER A 189 -31.76 35.53 -6.49
CA SER A 189 -32.89 35.92 -5.62
C SER A 189 -33.27 37.40 -5.71
N ALA A 190 -32.51 38.22 -6.45
CA ALA A 190 -32.72 39.66 -6.57
C ALA A 190 -33.43 40.12 -7.86
N THR A 191 -33.84 39.21 -8.73
CA THR A 191 -34.52 39.54 -10.00
C THR A 191 -35.75 38.66 -10.24
N SER A 192 -36.76 38.81 -9.38
CA SER A 192 -38.15 38.52 -9.77
C SER A 192 -38.94 39.84 -9.80
N GLY A 193 -38.77 40.57 -10.89
CA GLY A 193 -39.44 41.84 -11.10
C GLY A 193 -39.50 42.19 -12.58
N ARG A 194 -40.64 41.83 -13.20
CA ARG A 194 -41.23 42.39 -14.42
C ARG A 194 -40.85 41.78 -15.77
N ALA A 195 -41.88 41.24 -16.42
CA ALA A 195 -41.93 40.75 -17.79
C ALA A 195 -42.08 41.89 -18.81
N ALA A 196 -41.56 41.69 -20.03
CA ALA A 196 -42.21 42.05 -21.29
C ALA A 196 -41.46 41.42 -22.49
N GLU A 197 -42.25 40.91 -23.44
CA GLU A 197 -41.91 40.22 -24.70
C GLU A 197 -41.08 41.09 -25.68
N THR A 198 -40.28 40.55 -26.61
CA THR A 198 -40.79 40.12 -27.93
C THR A 198 -39.73 39.40 -28.80
N ALA A 199 -40.23 38.44 -29.58
CA ALA A 199 -39.84 37.87 -30.90
C ALA A 199 -38.70 38.55 -31.70
N ALA A 200 -37.95 37.94 -32.63
CA ALA A 200 -37.90 36.61 -33.26
C ALA A 200 -36.62 36.57 -34.14
N ALA A 201 -36.11 35.37 -34.47
CA ALA A 201 -35.65 34.94 -35.80
C ALA A 201 -34.61 33.80 -35.71
N GLN A 202 -35.04 32.61 -36.16
CA GLN A 202 -34.20 31.54 -36.71
C GLN A 202 -34.27 31.65 -38.25
N PRO A 203 -33.25 31.22 -39.03
CA PRO A 203 -33.25 29.83 -39.49
C PRO A 203 -31.89 29.12 -39.66
N LYS A 204 -32.00 27.80 -39.46
CA LYS A 204 -31.19 26.60 -39.82
C LYS A 204 -30.22 26.74 -41.03
N LYS A 205 -29.06 26.05 -41.12
CA LYS A 205 -28.93 24.56 -41.28
C LYS A 205 -27.48 24.01 -41.11
N GLN A 206 -27.44 22.80 -40.52
CA GLN A 206 -26.68 21.57 -40.86
C GLN A 206 -25.14 21.51 -40.80
N GLY A 207 -24.64 20.52 -40.02
CA GLY A 207 -23.27 20.00 -40.08
C GLY A 207 -22.92 18.98 -38.97
N ARG A 208 -23.19 17.69 -39.25
CA ARG A 208 -22.77 16.43 -38.58
C ARG A 208 -21.22 16.36 -38.49
N SER A 209 -20.46 15.80 -37.53
CA SER A 209 -20.63 14.72 -36.53
C SER A 209 -19.48 14.70 -35.49
N ASN A 210 -19.79 14.21 -34.27
CA ASN A 210 -19.07 13.35 -33.30
C ASN A 210 -17.54 13.46 -33.03
N PHE A 211 -17.15 13.61 -31.75
CA PHE A 211 -16.70 12.55 -30.81
C PHE A 211 -15.98 13.18 -29.59
N GLY A 212 -16.25 12.70 -28.37
CA GLY A 212 -15.55 13.18 -27.16
C GLY A 212 -16.14 12.70 -25.84
N LYS A 213 -16.04 11.40 -25.57
CA LYS A 213 -16.57 10.67 -24.40
C LYS A 213 -15.74 11.02 -23.15
N LYS A 214 -16.29 11.78 -22.20
CA LYS A 214 -15.69 11.99 -20.86
C LYS A 214 -16.11 10.88 -19.90
N PHE A 215 -15.14 10.08 -19.48
CA PHE A 215 -15.25 9.18 -18.34
C PHE A 215 -15.08 9.95 -17.03
N THR A 216 -15.86 9.56 -16.02
CA THR A 216 -15.91 10.13 -14.68
C THR A 216 -15.15 9.24 -13.71
N ALA A 217 -14.38 9.84 -12.80
CA ALA A 217 -13.72 9.18 -11.67
C ALA A 217 -14.56 9.30 -10.39
N PRO A 218 -14.45 8.35 -9.44
CA PRO A 218 -15.33 8.25 -8.27
C PRO A 218 -14.83 9.07 -7.07
N LYS A 219 -15.76 9.49 -6.20
CA LYS A 219 -15.48 10.08 -4.88
C LYS A 219 -15.68 9.02 -3.80
N ASN A 220 -14.79 8.99 -2.81
CA ASN A 220 -14.91 8.22 -1.58
C ASN A 220 -15.15 9.18 -0.40
N ASP A 221 -15.95 8.72 0.56
CA ASP A 221 -16.52 9.43 1.72
C ASP A 221 -15.62 9.38 2.97
N ARG A 222 -15.86 10.32 3.90
CA ARG A 222 -15.93 10.21 5.41
C ARG A 222 -15.39 11.50 6.09
N LYS A 223 -15.92 12.05 7.20
CA LYS A 223 -17.06 11.77 8.12
C LYS A 223 -17.17 12.92 9.17
N VAL A 224 -18.34 13.02 9.84
CA VAL A 224 -18.72 13.63 11.17
C VAL A 224 -18.58 15.16 11.36
N GLU A 225 -19.43 15.88 12.10
CA GLU A 225 -20.25 15.52 13.29
C GLU A 225 -21.46 16.46 13.52
N ASN A 226 -22.31 16.05 14.48
CA ASN A 226 -23.63 16.52 14.96
C ASN A 226 -23.94 18.02 15.02
N LEU A 227 -25.24 18.37 14.91
CA LEU A 227 -26.01 19.12 15.93
C LEU A 227 -27.52 19.11 15.61
N VAL A 228 -28.31 18.97 16.67
CA VAL A 228 -29.78 18.91 16.73
C VAL A 228 -30.36 20.33 16.69
N ALA A 229 -31.39 20.55 15.86
CA ALA A 229 -32.64 21.30 16.14
C ALA A 229 -33.20 21.99 14.89
N ASP A 230 -34.49 21.71 14.66
CA ASP A 230 -35.52 22.54 14.01
C ASP A 230 -35.29 23.10 12.59
N ARG A 231 -36.03 22.54 11.62
CA ARG A 231 -37.03 23.30 10.84
C ARG A 231 -37.77 22.42 9.84
N LYS A 232 -39.08 22.32 10.01
CA LYS A 232 -40.05 21.99 8.96
C LYS A 232 -39.91 22.98 7.81
N THR A 233 -39.50 22.55 6.62
CA THR A 233 -40.08 23.02 5.34
C THR A 233 -39.63 22.15 4.16
N ALA A 234 -40.56 21.94 3.25
CA ALA A 234 -40.51 21.08 2.08
C ALA A 234 -39.21 21.21 1.25
N ARG A 235 -38.49 20.10 1.06
CA ARG A 235 -37.45 19.99 0.02
C ARG A 235 -38.09 19.54 -1.29
N LYS A 236 -37.99 20.38 -2.33
CA LYS A 236 -38.30 20.05 -3.73
C LYS A 236 -37.53 18.79 -4.17
N PRO A 237 -38.13 17.86 -4.96
CA PRO A 237 -37.43 16.68 -5.44
C PRO A 237 -36.41 17.07 -6.52
N PHE A 238 -35.15 16.69 -6.30
CA PHE A 238 -34.12 16.74 -7.34
C PHE A 238 -34.25 15.50 -8.23
N THR A 239 -34.25 15.75 -9.55
CA THR A 239 -33.86 14.89 -10.69
C THR A 239 -34.99 14.54 -11.68
N ASN A 240 -34.94 15.18 -12.87
CA ASN A 240 -35.66 14.80 -14.10
C ASN A 240 -35.15 13.47 -14.70
N LYS A 241 -34.71 12.51 -13.89
CA LYS A 241 -34.26 11.20 -14.35
C LYS A 241 -35.24 10.16 -13.83
N GLU A 242 -35.89 9.48 -14.75
CA GLU A 242 -36.81 8.39 -14.43
C GLU A 242 -36.01 7.21 -13.84
N PRO A 243 -36.47 6.60 -12.74
CA PRO A 243 -35.73 5.54 -12.09
C PRO A 243 -35.67 4.30 -13.01
N PRO A 244 -34.50 3.64 -13.13
CA PRO A 244 -34.29 2.54 -14.07
C PRO A 244 -35.04 1.25 -13.72
N SER A 245 -35.68 1.18 -12.55
CA SER A 245 -36.45 0.00 -12.12
C SER A 245 -37.56 0.40 -11.13
N PRO A 246 -38.65 -0.40 -11.05
CA PRO A 246 -39.70 -0.17 -10.07
C PRO A 246 -39.20 -0.25 -8.63
N CYS A 247 -39.82 0.53 -7.73
CA CYS A 247 -39.46 0.56 -6.32
C CYS A 247 -39.65 -0.82 -5.66
N SER A 248 -38.62 -1.33 -4.99
CA SER A 248 -38.63 -2.66 -4.36
C SER A 248 -39.65 -2.84 -3.24
N LYS A 249 -40.26 -1.76 -2.73
CA LYS A 249 -41.27 -1.84 -1.65
C LYS A 249 -42.72 -1.87 -2.15
N CYS A 250 -43.03 -1.15 -3.24
CA CYS A 250 -44.41 -1.02 -3.72
C CYS A 250 -44.56 -1.12 -5.23
N GLN A 251 -43.50 -1.50 -5.94
CA GLN A 251 -43.47 -1.86 -7.37
C GLN A 251 -43.96 -0.76 -8.33
N LYS A 252 -44.13 0.48 -7.86
CA LYS A 252 -44.39 1.65 -8.70
C LYS A 252 -43.09 2.32 -9.13
N ILE A 253 -43.10 3.01 -10.26
CA ILE A 253 -41.97 3.78 -10.80
C ILE A 253 -41.80 5.07 -9.98
N HIS A 254 -40.86 5.05 -9.04
CA HIS A 254 -40.38 6.22 -8.28
C HIS A 254 -39.06 5.83 -7.60
N TRP A 255 -38.25 6.81 -7.23
CA TRP A 255 -37.06 6.57 -6.43
C TRP A 255 -37.44 6.07 -5.04
N LEU A 256 -36.66 5.16 -4.47
CA LEU A 256 -36.92 4.62 -3.12
C LEU A 256 -37.02 5.71 -2.03
N ASN A 257 -36.35 6.86 -2.25
CA ASN A 257 -36.42 8.03 -1.37
C ASN A 257 -37.81 8.64 -1.31
N ASP A 258 -38.51 8.64 -2.44
CA ASP A 258 -39.81 9.26 -2.64
C ASP A 258 -40.96 8.28 -2.42
N CYS A 259 -40.67 7.07 -1.93
CA CYS A 259 -41.69 6.05 -1.70
C CYS A 259 -42.60 6.44 -0.53
N PRO A 260 -43.91 6.67 -0.76
CA PRO A 260 -44.86 7.04 0.30
C PRO A 260 -45.23 5.85 1.19
N LYS A 261 -44.94 4.62 0.77
CA LYS A 261 -45.24 3.38 1.50
C LYS A 261 -44.04 2.82 2.29
N ALA A 262 -42.91 3.52 2.30
CA ALA A 262 -41.72 3.12 3.04
C ALA A 262 -41.42 4.15 4.13
N SER A 263 -41.32 3.71 5.39
CA SER A 263 -40.73 4.53 6.46
C SER A 263 -39.22 4.66 6.25
N ASP A 264 -38.59 5.68 6.84
CA ASP A 264 -37.16 5.93 6.63
C ASP A 264 -36.28 4.76 7.10
N ALA A 265 -36.67 4.08 8.19
CA ALA A 265 -36.02 2.84 8.64
C ALA A 265 -36.09 1.73 7.56
N VAL A 266 -37.24 1.56 6.90
CA VAL A 266 -37.42 0.59 5.83
C VAL A 266 -36.61 0.97 4.59
N LYS A 267 -36.53 2.27 4.25
CA LYS A 267 -35.69 2.76 3.14
C LYS A 267 -34.21 2.47 3.38
N VAL A 268 -33.71 2.70 4.61
CA VAL A 268 -32.31 2.42 4.97
C VAL A 268 -31.99 0.92 4.85
N ALA A 269 -32.86 0.05 5.40
CA ALA A 269 -32.69 -1.40 5.31
C ALA A 269 -32.67 -1.90 3.86
N LEU A 270 -33.54 -1.37 3.00
CA LEU A 270 -33.56 -1.72 1.58
C LEU A 270 -32.29 -1.30 0.84
N ARG A 271 -31.73 -0.12 1.13
CA ARG A 271 -30.43 0.31 0.55
C ARG A 271 -29.27 -0.56 1.03
N LEU A 272 -29.33 -1.08 2.26
CA LEU A 272 -28.32 -2.00 2.77
C LEU A 272 -28.36 -3.32 2.00
N LYS A 273 -29.55 -3.93 1.88
CA LYS A 273 -29.77 -5.17 1.11
C LYS A 273 -29.34 -5.05 -0.36
N LEU A 274 -29.63 -3.91 -1.01
CA LEU A 274 -29.19 -3.66 -2.39
C LEU A 274 -27.66 -3.55 -2.51
N ARG A 275 -26.98 -2.98 -1.51
CA ARG A 275 -25.51 -2.91 -1.47
C ARG A 275 -24.89 -4.29 -1.24
N GLU A 276 -25.46 -5.08 -0.35
CA GLU A 276 -25.04 -6.47 -0.10
C GLU A 276 -25.23 -7.36 -1.34
N ALA A 277 -26.40 -7.29 -1.99
CA ALA A 277 -26.65 -8.01 -3.24
C ALA A 277 -25.71 -7.58 -4.38
N SER A 278 -25.33 -6.31 -4.43
CA SER A 278 -24.38 -5.81 -5.44
C SER A 278 -22.94 -6.26 -5.16
N LYS A 279 -22.54 -6.31 -3.88
CA LYS A 279 -21.26 -6.90 -3.45
C LYS A 279 -21.19 -8.39 -3.77
N ALA A 280 -22.26 -9.14 -3.48
CA ALA A 280 -22.34 -10.58 -3.76
C ALA A 280 -22.19 -10.88 -5.27
N ARG A 281 -22.83 -10.08 -6.14
CA ARG A 281 -22.69 -10.18 -7.60
C ARG A 281 -21.28 -9.84 -8.11
N CYS A 282 -20.60 -8.89 -7.46
CA CYS A 282 -19.23 -8.52 -7.80
C CYS A 282 -18.22 -9.64 -7.47
N CYS A 283 -18.48 -10.43 -6.42
CA CYS A 283 -17.62 -11.57 -6.05
C CYS A 283 -17.84 -12.81 -6.93
N THR A 284 -19.00 -12.94 -7.59
CA THR A 284 -19.30 -14.08 -8.47
C THR A 284 -18.87 -13.85 -9.93
N SER A 285 -18.66 -12.60 -10.36
CA SER A 285 -18.17 -12.30 -11.71
C SER A 285 -16.66 -12.47 -11.90
N SER A 286 -15.89 -12.80 -10.85
CA SER A 286 -14.43 -13.00 -10.92
C SER A 286 -13.98 -14.46 -11.09
N PHE A 287 -14.90 -15.41 -11.25
CA PHE A 287 -14.58 -16.81 -11.55
C PHE A 287 -15.52 -17.38 -12.61
N THR A 288 -15.19 -17.13 -13.88
CA THR A 288 -15.58 -18.02 -14.98
C THR A 288 -14.28 -18.54 -15.61
N PRO A 289 -13.93 -19.83 -15.43
CA PRO A 289 -12.84 -20.44 -16.17
C PRO A 289 -13.25 -20.54 -17.65
N LEU A 290 -12.42 -20.00 -18.54
CA LEU A 290 -12.53 -20.23 -19.98
C LEU A 290 -12.27 -21.73 -20.27
N PRO A 291 -13.05 -22.39 -21.14
CA PRO A 291 -12.71 -23.73 -21.60
C PRO A 291 -11.43 -23.66 -22.44
N GLY A 292 -10.41 -24.40 -22.02
CA GLY A 292 -9.11 -24.44 -22.70
C GLY A 292 -9.20 -25.09 -24.09
N PRO A 293 -8.31 -24.71 -25.03
CA PRO A 293 -8.32 -25.24 -26.39
C PRO A 293 -7.90 -26.71 -26.40
N SER A 294 -8.76 -27.54 -27.00
CA SER A 294 -8.52 -28.94 -27.34
C SER A 294 -7.23 -29.11 -28.15
N SER A 295 -6.28 -29.88 -27.63
CA SER A 295 -5.07 -30.28 -28.34
C SER A 295 -5.42 -31.14 -29.57
N PRO A 296 -4.81 -30.90 -30.75
CA PRO A 296 -4.96 -31.77 -31.89
C PRO A 296 -4.15 -33.06 -31.69
N GLN A 297 -4.84 -34.20 -31.74
CA GLN A 297 -4.26 -35.53 -31.77
C GLN A 297 -3.27 -35.65 -32.95
N ARG A 298 -2.00 -35.94 -32.66
CA ARG A 298 -1.04 -36.43 -33.65
C ARG A 298 -1.51 -37.81 -34.11
N ARG A 299 -2.00 -37.91 -35.34
CA ARG A 299 -2.09 -39.19 -36.04
C ARG A 299 -0.69 -39.63 -36.42
N CYS A 300 -0.19 -40.68 -35.77
CA CYS A 300 0.88 -41.49 -36.34
C CYS A 300 0.35 -42.14 -37.62
N ARG A 301 0.95 -41.82 -38.76
CA ARG A 301 0.76 -42.56 -40.01
C ARG A 301 1.89 -43.58 -40.10
N VAL A 302 1.52 -44.85 -40.01
CA VAL A 302 2.37 -45.98 -40.36
C VAL A 302 2.33 -46.13 -41.88
N SER A 303 3.47 -46.59 -42.43
CA SER A 303 3.81 -46.86 -43.84
C SER A 303 4.44 -45.70 -44.60
#